data_AF-A0A1C5DQK9-F1
#
_entry.id   AF-A0A1C5DQK9-F1
#
_cell.length_a   1.000
_cell.length_b   1.000
_cell.length_c   1.000
_cell.angle_alpha   90.00
_cell.angle_beta   90.00
_cell.angle_gamma   90.00
#
_symmetry.space_group_name_H-M   'P 1'
#
loop_
_entity.id
_entity.type
_entity.pdbx_description
1 polymer ?
#
loop_
_entity_poly.entity_id
_entity_poly.type
_entity_poly.pdbx_seq_one_letter_code
_entity_poly.pdbx_strand_id
1 'polypeptide(L)'
;MLDREERAARVFNPDVRPLVREAHRCYASGAARGAIVLTWTAVCADLIHKAEILEEDGESDARVLVGDVERAQQPGQADAVNIMLGIERSILETAQKLELIDCTQKMQLERLREDRHLCAHPSLGPLGELFEPSVEYARAHLTVALEAVLVHPPSQGRRILASFMIQVADPAFTFDAPTLD
;
A
#
# COMPACT_ATOMS: atom_id res chain seq x y z
N MET A 1 9.47 16.61 11.87
CA MET A 1 9.42 15.69 10.72
C MET A 1 10.06 14.39 11.19
N LEU A 2 9.32 13.29 11.24
CA LEU A 2 9.82 12.00 11.73
C LEU A 2 10.91 11.45 10.80
N ASP A 3 11.87 10.72 11.37
CA ASP A 3 12.91 10.06 10.59
C ASP A 3 12.32 8.93 9.73
N ARG A 4 12.94 8.60 8.60
CA ARG A 4 12.41 7.61 7.65
C ARG A 4 12.51 6.19 8.19
N GLU A 5 13.55 5.89 8.97
CA GLU A 5 13.64 4.61 9.69
C GLU A 5 12.55 4.50 10.77
N GLU A 6 12.22 5.61 11.41
CA GLU A 6 11.11 5.72 12.37
C GLU A 6 9.75 5.51 11.67
N ARG A 7 9.56 6.02 10.44
CA ARG A 7 8.37 5.74 9.63
C ARG A 7 8.31 4.28 9.15
N ALA A 8 9.44 3.66 8.82
CA ALA A 8 9.50 2.24 8.48
C ALA A 8 9.11 1.35 9.68
N ALA A 9 9.40 1.76 10.91
CA ALA A 9 8.93 1.09 12.12
C ALA A 9 7.42 1.22 12.33
N ARG A 10 6.80 2.28 11.78
CA ARG A 10 5.36 2.55 11.85
C ARG A 10 4.54 1.91 10.74
N VAL A 11 5.16 1.17 9.81
CA VAL A 11 4.43 0.37 8.82
C VAL A 11 3.50 -0.59 9.56
N PHE A 12 2.23 -0.55 9.18
CA PHE A 12 1.15 -1.27 9.86
C PHE A 12 1.41 -2.77 9.83
N ASN A 13 1.63 -3.34 8.63
CA ASN A 13 1.95 -4.75 8.48
C ASN A 13 3.42 -5.03 8.88
N PRO A 14 3.68 -5.80 9.95
CA PRO A 14 5.05 -6.14 10.35
C PRO A 14 5.80 -6.97 9.31
N ASP A 15 5.11 -7.79 8.52
CA ASP A 15 5.71 -8.68 7.52
C ASP A 15 6.18 -7.92 6.26
N VAL A 16 5.66 -6.72 6.03
CA VAL A 16 6.08 -5.83 4.93
C VAL A 16 7.27 -4.94 5.33
N ARG A 17 7.54 -4.76 6.62
CA ARG A 17 8.67 -3.92 7.12
C ARG A 17 10.03 -4.30 6.52
N PRO A 18 10.40 -5.58 6.34
CA PRO A 18 11.64 -5.95 5.68
C PRO A 18 11.77 -5.36 4.28
N LEU A 19 10.71 -5.41 3.46
CA LEU A 19 10.69 -4.85 2.09
C LEU A 19 10.90 -3.33 2.11
N VAL A 20 10.24 -2.62 3.05
CA VAL A 20 10.39 -1.17 3.20
C VAL A 20 11.81 -0.79 3.64
N ARG A 21 12.41 -1.57 4.55
CA ARG A 21 13.81 -1.39 4.95
C ARG A 21 14.77 -1.65 3.79
N GLU A 22 14.49 -2.64 2.94
CA GLU A 22 15.27 -2.89 1.73
C GLU A 22 15.16 -1.74 0.73
N ALA A 23 13.96 -1.23 0.48
CA ALA A 23 13.74 -0.05 -0.35
C ALA A 23 14.53 1.16 0.18
N HIS A 24 14.51 1.38 1.49
CA HIS A 24 15.31 2.42 2.15
C HIS A 24 16.82 2.20 1.95
N ARG A 25 17.32 0.97 2.12
CA ARG A 25 18.74 0.65 1.88
C ARG A 25 19.16 0.91 0.44
N CYS A 26 18.33 0.54 -0.53
CA CYS A 26 18.57 0.86 -1.94
C CYS A 26 18.63 2.37 -2.18
N TYR A 27 17.71 3.12 -1.58
CA TYR A 27 17.73 4.58 -1.64
C TYR A 27 19.03 5.14 -1.03
N ALA A 28 19.38 4.72 0.18
CA ALA A 28 20.53 5.20 0.93
C ALA A 28 21.87 4.88 0.25
N SER A 29 21.95 3.79 -0.52
CA SER A 29 23.13 3.39 -1.27
C SER A 29 23.20 3.99 -2.69
N GLY A 30 22.21 4.78 -3.10
CA GLY A 30 22.13 5.38 -4.43
C GLY A 30 21.53 4.47 -5.51
N ALA A 31 21.04 3.28 -5.15
CA ALA A 31 20.34 2.37 -6.06
C ALA A 31 18.86 2.77 -6.26
N ALA A 32 18.63 3.90 -6.93
CA ALA A 32 17.30 4.51 -7.10
C ALA A 32 16.26 3.58 -7.76
N ARG A 33 16.65 2.85 -8.82
CA ARG A 33 15.77 1.87 -9.50
C ARG A 33 15.32 0.76 -8.55
N GLY A 34 16.25 0.22 -7.77
CA GLY A 34 15.97 -0.81 -6.77
C GLY A 34 15.02 -0.31 -5.69
N ALA A 35 15.21 0.92 -5.22
CA ALA A 35 14.34 1.55 -4.24
C ALA A 35 12.89 1.68 -4.76
N ILE A 36 12.70 2.13 -6.01
CA ILE A 36 11.37 2.24 -6.63
C ILE A 36 10.70 0.88 -6.77
N VAL A 37 11.41 -0.13 -7.28
CA VAL A 37 10.87 -1.49 -7.45
C VAL A 37 10.41 -2.05 -6.11
N LEU A 38 11.26 -1.99 -5.08
CA LEU A 38 10.94 -2.54 -3.76
C LEU A 38 9.85 -1.74 -3.03
N THR A 39 9.78 -0.43 -3.24
CA THR A 39 8.69 0.40 -2.71
C THR A 39 7.35 -0.07 -3.28
N TRP A 40 7.27 -0.28 -4.60
CA TRP A 40 6.04 -0.78 -5.23
C TRP A 40 5.69 -2.19 -4.76
N THR A 41 6.68 -3.09 -4.64
CA THR A 41 6.47 -4.44 -4.09
C THR A 41 5.88 -4.38 -2.68
N ALA A 42 6.38 -3.49 -1.81
CA ALA A 42 5.85 -3.30 -0.47
C ALA A 42 4.40 -2.80 -0.48
N VAL A 43 4.06 -1.87 -1.37
CA VAL A 43 2.68 -1.37 -1.54
C VAL A 43 1.72 -2.49 -1.94
N CYS A 44 2.08 -3.31 -2.93
CA CYS A 44 1.23 -4.43 -3.35
C CYS A 44 1.02 -5.43 -2.21
N ALA A 45 2.08 -5.82 -1.52
CA ALA A 45 2.00 -6.78 -0.41
C ALA A 45 1.13 -6.25 0.75
N ASP A 46 1.28 -4.97 1.11
CA ASP A 46 0.49 -4.35 2.19
C ASP A 46 -0.98 -4.20 1.80
N LEU A 47 -1.29 -3.82 0.56
CA LEU A 47 -2.67 -3.71 0.08
C LEU A 47 -3.38 -5.06 0.00
N ILE A 48 -2.68 -6.13 -0.39
CA ILE A 48 -3.21 -7.50 -0.33
C ILE A 48 -3.57 -7.86 1.10
N HIS A 49 -2.63 -7.68 2.04
CA HIS A 49 -2.87 -8.01 3.43
C HIS A 49 -4.02 -7.22 4.06
N LYS A 50 -4.14 -5.94 3.71
CA LYS A 50 -5.25 -5.10 4.17
C LYS A 50 -6.59 -5.56 3.61
N ALA A 51 -6.62 -6.01 2.36
CA ALA A 51 -7.83 -6.58 1.77
C ALA A 51 -8.22 -7.90 2.45
N GLU A 52 -7.25 -8.75 2.82
CA GLU A 52 -7.50 -9.96 3.63
C GLU A 52 -8.18 -9.62 4.96
N ILE A 53 -7.63 -8.65 5.72
CA ILE A 53 -8.24 -8.20 6.98
C ILE A 53 -9.66 -7.65 6.78
N LEU A 54 -9.87 -6.84 5.73
CA LEU A 54 -11.19 -6.29 5.43
C LEU A 54 -12.21 -7.37 5.05
N GLU A 55 -11.79 -8.42 4.32
CA GLU A 55 -12.63 -9.56 3.97
C GLU A 55 -13.03 -10.35 5.21
N GLU A 56 -12.08 -10.61 6.13
CA GLU A 56 -12.35 -11.24 7.44
C GLU A 56 -13.34 -10.41 8.26
N ASP A 57 -13.25 -9.08 8.19
CA ASP A 57 -14.21 -8.15 8.78
C ASP A 57 -15.55 -8.08 8.01
N GLY A 58 -15.72 -8.83 6.91
CA GLY A 58 -16.98 -8.93 6.16
C GLY A 58 -17.17 -7.90 5.05
N GLU A 59 -16.10 -7.22 4.60
CA GLU A 59 -16.17 -6.37 3.41
C GLU A 59 -16.24 -7.20 2.13
N SER A 60 -17.39 -7.16 1.44
CA SER A 60 -17.62 -7.92 0.22
C SER A 60 -16.76 -7.50 -0.96
N ASP A 61 -16.38 -6.22 -1.04
CA ASP A 61 -15.58 -5.70 -2.16
C ASP A 61 -14.15 -6.27 -2.17
N ALA A 62 -13.67 -6.81 -1.05
CA ALA A 62 -12.34 -7.42 -0.94
C ALA A 62 -12.29 -8.88 -1.46
N ARG A 63 -13.44 -9.56 -1.48
CA ARG A 63 -13.53 -11.02 -1.72
C ARG A 63 -12.91 -11.47 -3.03
N VAL A 64 -13.07 -10.70 -4.11
CA VAL A 64 -12.52 -11.06 -5.42
C VAL A 64 -10.98 -11.07 -5.38
N LEU A 65 -10.39 -10.04 -4.78
CA LEU A 65 -8.93 -9.95 -4.67
C LEU A 65 -8.38 -11.05 -3.77
N VAL A 66 -9.00 -11.26 -2.60
CA VAL A 66 -8.57 -12.30 -1.64
C VAL A 66 -8.67 -13.69 -2.28
N GLY A 67 -9.79 -14.02 -2.95
CA GLY A 67 -9.94 -15.30 -3.63
C GLY A 67 -8.93 -15.53 -4.77
N ASP A 68 -8.53 -14.47 -5.48
CA ASP A 68 -7.46 -14.56 -6.49
C ASP A 68 -6.09 -14.81 -5.84
N VAL A 69 -5.79 -14.18 -4.71
CA VAL A 69 -4.56 -14.41 -3.93
C VAL A 69 -4.51 -15.85 -3.43
N GLU A 70 -5.58 -16.33 -2.80
CA GLU A 70 -5.70 -17.71 -2.31
C GLU A 70 -5.48 -18.72 -3.45
N ARG A 71 -6.10 -18.48 -4.61
CA ARG A 71 -5.92 -19.32 -5.80
C ARG A 71 -4.47 -19.33 -6.27
N ALA A 72 -3.78 -18.19 -6.27
CA ALA A 72 -2.37 -18.11 -6.64
C ALA A 72 -1.44 -18.83 -5.64
N GLN A 73 -1.83 -18.88 -4.36
CA GLN A 73 -1.06 -19.55 -3.30
C GLN A 73 -1.25 -21.07 -3.25
N GLN A 74 -2.19 -21.64 -4.02
CA GLN A 74 -2.43 -23.08 -4.03
C GLN A 74 -1.19 -23.87 -4.50
N PRO A 75 -0.81 -24.95 -3.79
CA PRO A 75 0.32 -25.78 -4.20
C PRO A 75 0.15 -26.33 -5.63
N GLY A 76 1.16 -26.15 -6.47
CA GLY A 76 1.14 -26.63 -7.85
C GLY A 76 0.36 -25.74 -8.83
N GLN A 77 -0.06 -24.54 -8.42
CA GLN A 77 -0.75 -23.61 -9.31
C GLN A 77 0.21 -23.06 -10.40
N ALA A 78 0.15 -23.65 -11.59
CA ALA A 78 1.01 -23.27 -12.72
C ALA A 78 0.80 -21.83 -13.21
N ASP A 79 -0.35 -21.22 -12.92
CA ASP A 79 -0.73 -19.88 -13.37
C ASP A 79 -0.54 -18.79 -12.29
N ALA A 80 0.08 -19.13 -11.14
CA ALA A 80 0.21 -18.22 -9.99
C ALA A 80 0.81 -16.86 -10.36
N VAL A 81 1.84 -16.85 -11.21
CA VAL A 81 2.49 -15.61 -11.67
C VAL A 81 1.52 -14.73 -12.47
N ASN A 82 0.75 -15.29 -13.39
CA ASN A 82 -0.20 -14.51 -14.20
C ASN A 82 -1.35 -13.96 -13.35
N ILE A 83 -1.81 -14.71 -12.34
CA ILE A 83 -2.81 -14.25 -11.38
C ILE A 83 -2.26 -13.05 -10.59
N MET A 84 -1.05 -13.16 -10.05
CA MET A 84 -0.40 -12.06 -9.31
C MET A 84 -0.15 -10.82 -10.18
N LEU A 85 0.22 -10.99 -11.45
CA LEU A 85 0.32 -9.89 -12.41
C LEU A 85 -1.05 -9.27 -12.71
N GLY A 86 -2.12 -10.06 -12.67
CA GLY A 86 -3.50 -9.58 -12.75
C GLY A 86 -3.86 -8.70 -11.57
N ILE A 87 -3.57 -9.17 -10.36
CA ILE A 87 -3.77 -8.44 -9.11
C ILE A 87 -2.98 -7.12 -9.14
N GLU A 88 -1.68 -7.15 -9.49
CA GLU A 88 -0.84 -5.94 -9.57
C GLU A 88 -1.43 -4.86 -10.50
N ARG A 89 -2.09 -5.27 -11.59
CA ARG A 89 -2.72 -4.33 -12.54
C ARG A 89 -3.94 -3.61 -11.96
N SER A 90 -4.72 -4.27 -11.12
CA SER A 90 -6.00 -3.77 -10.61
C SER A 90 -5.97 -3.34 -9.14
N ILE A 91 -4.84 -3.50 -8.45
CA ILE A 91 -4.77 -3.35 -6.99
C ILE A 91 -5.09 -1.94 -6.50
N LEU A 92 -4.76 -0.90 -7.28
CA LEU A 92 -5.06 0.49 -6.91
C LEU A 92 -6.54 0.82 -7.10
N GLU A 93 -7.18 0.25 -8.11
CA GLU A 93 -8.63 0.31 -8.30
C GLU A 93 -9.35 -0.37 -7.14
N THR A 94 -8.89 -1.56 -6.73
CA THR A 94 -9.44 -2.26 -5.58
C THR A 94 -9.22 -1.49 -4.28
N ALA A 95 -8.01 -0.98 -4.04
CA ALA A 95 -7.70 -0.18 -2.85
C ALA A 95 -8.57 1.08 -2.74
N GLN A 96 -8.84 1.75 -3.86
CA GLN A 96 -9.75 2.90 -3.90
C GLN A 96 -11.20 2.50 -3.59
N LYS A 97 -11.69 1.38 -4.13
CA LYS A 97 -13.04 0.87 -3.83
C LYS A 97 -13.19 0.51 -2.35
N LEU A 98 -12.14 -0.08 -1.78
CA LEU A 98 -12.04 -0.42 -0.37
C LEU A 98 -11.80 0.80 0.54
N GLU A 99 -11.75 2.03 0.00
CA GLU A 99 -11.49 3.26 0.75
C GLU A 99 -10.15 3.27 1.51
N LEU A 100 -9.20 2.44 1.09
CA LEU A 100 -7.84 2.42 1.66
C LEU A 100 -7.02 3.61 1.16
N ILE A 101 -7.37 4.16 -0.01
CA ILE A 101 -6.75 5.33 -0.62
C ILE A 101 -7.78 6.23 -1.29
N ASP A 102 -7.50 7.53 -1.34
CA ASP A 102 -8.27 8.51 -2.09
C ASP A 102 -7.81 8.66 -3.56
N CYS A 103 -8.48 9.55 -4.31
CA CYS A 103 -8.16 9.81 -5.71
C CYS A 103 -6.75 10.38 -5.92
N THR A 104 -6.30 11.28 -5.04
CA THR A 104 -4.98 11.90 -5.14
C THR A 104 -3.87 10.90 -4.82
N GLN A 105 -4.04 10.12 -3.76
CA GLN A 105 -3.14 9.04 -3.38
C GLN A 105 -3.05 7.98 -4.49
N LYS A 106 -4.18 7.63 -5.12
CA LYS A 106 -4.20 6.73 -6.28
C LYS A 106 -3.33 7.27 -7.42
N MET A 107 -3.48 8.53 -7.82
CA MET A 107 -2.65 9.13 -8.88
C MET A 107 -1.15 9.08 -8.55
N GLN A 108 -0.79 9.34 -7.29
CA GLN A 108 0.61 9.30 -6.86
C GLN A 108 1.18 7.86 -6.91
N LEU A 109 0.38 6.87 -6.51
CA LEU A 109 0.76 5.45 -6.56
C LEU A 109 0.76 4.88 -7.98
N GLU A 110 -0.11 5.38 -8.87
CA GLU A 110 -0.07 5.06 -10.30
C GLU A 110 1.26 5.51 -10.90
N ARG A 111 1.75 6.70 -10.52
CA ARG A 111 3.06 7.18 -10.95
C ARG A 111 4.20 6.29 -10.46
N LEU A 112 4.14 5.83 -9.20
CA LEU A 112 5.07 4.84 -8.66
C LEU A 112 5.06 3.54 -9.48
N ARG A 113 3.87 3.03 -9.84
CA ARG A 113 3.73 1.82 -10.68
C ARG A 113 4.34 2.01 -12.06
N GLU A 114 4.06 3.14 -12.72
CA GLU A 114 4.65 3.47 -14.03
C GLU A 114 6.18 3.50 -13.99
N ASP A 115 6.74 4.21 -13.00
CA ASP A 115 8.19 4.30 -12.85
C ASP A 115 8.80 2.95 -12.47
N ARG A 116 8.08 2.11 -11.71
CA ARG A 116 8.47 0.71 -11.47
C ARG A 116 8.54 -0.07 -12.77
N HIS A 117 7.59 0.10 -13.69
CA HIS A 117 7.65 -0.60 -14.99
C HIS A 117 8.91 -0.20 -15.77
N LEU A 118 9.22 1.10 -15.83
CA LEU A 118 10.45 1.60 -16.46
C LEU A 118 11.71 1.06 -15.78
N CYS A 119 11.70 0.99 -14.44
CA CYS A 119 12.80 0.41 -13.67
C CYS A 119 12.97 -1.09 -13.93
N ALA A 120 11.89 -1.87 -14.01
CA ALA A 120 11.95 -3.32 -14.15
C ALA A 120 12.12 -3.80 -15.60
N HIS A 121 11.73 -2.97 -16.58
CA HIS A 121 11.73 -3.32 -18.00
C HIS A 121 12.54 -2.31 -18.82
N PRO A 122 13.89 -2.41 -18.83
CA PRO A 122 14.78 -1.55 -19.61
C PRO A 122 14.40 -1.42 -21.09
N SER A 123 13.80 -2.47 -21.66
CA SER A 123 13.38 -2.53 -23.07
C SER A 123 12.23 -1.56 -23.42
N LEU A 124 11.59 -0.92 -22.45
CA LEU A 124 10.56 0.10 -22.67
C LEU A 124 11.15 1.47 -23.03
N GLY A 125 12.45 1.67 -22.81
CA GLY A 125 13.14 2.90 -23.18
C GLY A 125 13.24 3.07 -24.71
N PRO A 126 12.93 4.26 -25.26
CA PRO A 126 13.23 4.57 -26.65
C PRO A 126 14.72 4.34 -26.91
N LEU A 127 15.05 3.66 -28.02
CA LEU A 127 16.44 3.41 -28.43
C LEU A 127 17.29 2.62 -27.40
N GLY A 128 16.65 1.95 -26.44
CA GLY A 128 17.34 1.17 -25.41
C GLY A 128 17.93 2.00 -24.27
N GLU A 129 17.53 3.27 -24.12
CA GLU A 129 17.95 4.09 -22.99
C GLU A 129 17.42 3.54 -21.66
N LEU A 130 18.30 3.53 -20.65
CA LEU A 130 17.91 3.13 -19.30
C LEU A 130 17.16 4.27 -18.62
N PHE A 131 16.06 3.93 -17.94
CA PHE A 131 15.43 4.86 -17.02
C PHE A 131 16.31 5.03 -15.77
N GLU A 132 16.87 6.22 -15.60
CA GLU A 132 17.78 6.58 -14.51
C GLU A 132 17.14 7.64 -13.59
N PRO A 133 16.26 7.23 -12.65
CA PRO A 133 15.66 8.15 -11.70
C PRO A 133 16.71 8.66 -10.70
N SER A 134 16.57 9.92 -10.27
CA SER A 134 17.40 10.44 -9.18
C SER A 134 17.05 9.77 -7.85
N VAL A 135 18.01 9.81 -6.92
CA VAL A 135 17.85 9.27 -5.57
C VAL A 135 16.74 10.02 -4.81
N GLU A 136 16.61 11.33 -5.02
CA GLU A 136 15.55 12.17 -4.47
C GLU A 136 14.17 11.78 -5.02
N TYR A 137 14.10 11.39 -6.29
CA TYR A 137 12.86 10.94 -6.91
C TYR A 137 12.41 9.58 -6.34
N ALA A 138 13.33 8.63 -6.20
CA ALA A 138 13.06 7.37 -5.51
C ALA A 138 12.65 7.59 -4.03
N ARG A 139 13.25 8.57 -3.35
CA ARG A 139 12.88 8.95 -1.99
C ARG A 139 11.45 9.51 -1.91
N ALA A 140 11.04 10.30 -2.89
CA ALA A 140 9.70 10.86 -2.96
C ALA A 140 8.67 9.73 -3.07
N HIS A 141 8.92 8.75 -3.93
CA HIS A 141 8.10 7.54 -4.07
C HIS A 141 7.95 6.76 -2.78
N LEU A 142 9.05 6.49 -2.07
CA LEU A 142 8.99 5.83 -0.75
C LEU A 142 8.18 6.63 0.26
N THR A 143 8.30 7.96 0.25
CA THR A 143 7.56 8.85 1.15
C THR A 143 6.06 8.80 0.86
N VAL A 144 5.68 8.89 -0.42
CA VAL A 144 4.29 8.75 -0.88
C VAL A 144 3.71 7.40 -0.46
N ALA A 145 4.43 6.30 -0.70
CA ALA A 145 3.95 4.97 -0.33
C ALA A 145 3.71 4.82 1.18
N LEU A 146 4.62 5.37 2.00
CA LEU A 146 4.47 5.41 3.45
C LEU A 146 3.23 6.20 3.88
N GLU A 147 3.02 7.38 3.30
CA GLU A 147 1.94 8.31 3.66
C GLU A 147 0.57 7.90 3.11
N ALA A 148 0.52 7.27 1.94
CA ALA A 148 -0.74 6.88 1.33
C ALA A 148 -1.27 5.57 1.93
N VAL A 149 -0.38 4.62 2.19
CA VAL A 149 -0.78 3.23 2.45
C VAL A 149 -0.05 2.68 3.68
N LEU A 150 1.28 2.55 3.63
CA LEU A 150 1.98 1.56 4.46
C LEU A 150 1.85 1.79 5.98
N VAL A 151 1.72 3.03 6.46
CA VAL A 151 1.62 3.32 7.90
C VAL A 151 0.18 3.31 8.43
N HIS A 152 -0.82 3.21 7.54
CA HIS A 152 -2.23 3.28 7.88
C HIS A 152 -2.82 1.88 8.12
N PRO A 153 -3.77 1.71 9.05
CA PRO A 153 -4.50 0.46 9.22
C PRO A 153 -5.45 0.18 8.04
N PRO A 154 -5.97 -1.06 7.88
CA PRO A 154 -7.04 -1.41 6.96
C PRO A 154 -8.38 -0.84 7.43
N SER A 155 -8.54 0.48 7.37
CA SER A 155 -9.74 1.14 7.88
C SER A 155 -10.52 1.82 6.78
N GLN A 156 -11.83 1.58 6.75
CA GLN A 156 -12.76 2.27 5.86
C GLN A 156 -13.39 3.46 6.56
N GLY A 157 -13.45 4.61 5.88
CA GLY A 157 -14.06 5.82 6.44
C GLY A 157 -15.52 5.59 6.83
N ARG A 158 -16.27 4.88 5.99
CA ARG A 158 -17.67 4.50 6.28
C ARG A 158 -17.81 3.65 7.54
N ARG A 159 -16.96 2.64 7.74
CA ARG A 159 -17.03 1.76 8.92
C ARG A 159 -16.62 2.49 10.20
N ILE A 160 -15.56 3.31 10.15
CA ILE A 160 -15.16 4.15 11.29
C ILE A 160 -16.31 5.06 11.72
N LEU A 161 -16.96 5.73 10.76
CA LEU A 161 -18.09 6.62 11.06
C LEU A 161 -19.26 5.84 11.65
N ALA A 162 -19.57 4.65 11.12
CA ALA A 162 -20.63 3.80 11.66
C ALA A 162 -20.34 3.37 13.11
N SER A 163 -19.13 2.89 13.40
CA SER A 163 -18.71 2.54 14.76
C SER A 163 -18.74 3.74 15.72
N PHE A 164 -18.30 4.91 15.25
CA PHE A 164 -18.39 6.15 16.02
C PHE A 164 -19.84 6.53 16.34
N MET A 165 -20.74 6.46 15.35
CA MET A 165 -22.15 6.77 15.54
C MET A 165 -22.82 5.81 16.53
N ILE A 166 -22.49 4.52 16.48
CA ILE A 166 -22.97 3.53 17.45
C ILE A 166 -22.50 3.90 18.87
N GLN A 167 -21.23 4.27 19.02
CA GLN A 167 -20.65 4.60 20.32
C GLN A 167 -21.24 5.89 20.91
N VAL A 168 -21.47 6.92 20.09
CA VAL A 168 -22.08 8.19 20.55
C VAL A 168 -23.56 8.05 20.85
N ALA A 169 -24.26 7.13 20.17
CA ALA A 169 -25.67 6.83 20.42
C ALA A 169 -25.89 5.89 21.62
N ASP A 170 -24.83 5.31 22.19
CA ASP A 170 -24.94 4.43 23.36
C ASP A 170 -25.46 5.21 24.58
N PRO A 171 -26.54 4.76 25.25
CA PRO A 171 -27.05 5.42 26.45
C PRO A 171 -26.04 5.55 27.59
N ALA A 172 -24.98 4.72 27.62
CA ALA A 172 -23.88 4.79 28.57
C ALA A 172 -22.78 5.77 28.17
N PHE A 173 -22.86 6.39 26.98
CA PHE A 173 -21.92 7.41 26.55
C PHE A 173 -22.00 8.63 27.48
N THR A 174 -20.87 8.97 28.09
CA THR A 174 -20.74 10.14 28.97
C THR A 174 -19.79 11.15 28.34
N PHE A 175 -20.19 12.42 28.34
CA PHE A 175 -19.37 13.51 27.80
C PHE A 175 -18.67 14.22 28.96
N ASP A 176 -17.39 13.90 29.16
CA ASP A 176 -16.53 14.63 30.10
C ASP A 176 -16.08 15.95 29.46
N ALA A 177 -16.94 16.96 29.55
CA ALA A 177 -16.56 18.34 29.21
C ALA A 177 -15.61 18.86 30.31
N PRO A 178 -14.41 19.38 29.99
CA PRO A 178 -13.64 20.13 30.97
C PRO A 178 -14.46 21.36 31.37
N THR A 179 -14.78 21.46 32.66
CA THR A 179 -15.35 22.69 33.24
C THR A 179 -14.34 23.80 33.03
N LEU A 180 -14.74 24.86 32.32
CA LEU A 180 -13.97 26.09 32.22
C LEU A 180 -14.02 26.77 33.60
N ASP A 181 -12.97 26.53 34.40
CA ASP A 181 -12.63 27.32 35.59
C ASP A 181 -11.69 28.48 35.22
#